data_AF-A0A916K1E2-F1
#
_entry.id   AF-A0A916K1E2-F1
#
_cell.length_a   1.000
_cell.length_b   1.000
_cell.length_c   1.000
_cell.angle_alpha   90.00
_cell.angle_beta   90.00
_cell.angle_gamma   90.00
#
_symmetry.space_group_name_H-M   'P 1'
#
loop_
_entity.id
_entity.type
_entity.pdbx_description
1 polymer ?
#
loop_
_entity_poly.entity_id
_entity_poly.type
_entity_poly.pdbx_seq_one_letter_code
_entity_poly.pdbx_strand_id
1 'polypeptide(L)'
;MNSRFSVEFDALVEKFSELLTGESTPDMVDKMKVWAIYSHIHKTMPALASHWSQSHPESRAEIRKLFEEVRDLNQKLKAKQQNPGPQSEDNGEA
;
A
#
# COMPACT_ATOMS: atom_id res chain seq x y z
N MET A 1 4.07 -2.42 -24.50
CA MET A 1 5.14 -2.43 -23.49
C MET A 1 6.10 -3.57 -23.81
N ASN A 2 7.40 -3.41 -23.61
CA ASN A 2 8.33 -4.54 -23.74
C ASN A 2 8.43 -5.30 -22.40
N SER A 3 8.89 -6.55 -22.46
CA SER A 3 8.95 -7.42 -21.27
C SER A 3 9.83 -6.86 -20.16
N ARG A 4 10.94 -6.21 -20.52
CA ARG A 4 11.86 -5.58 -19.57
C ARG A 4 11.18 -4.48 -18.74
N PHE A 5 10.43 -3.59 -19.40
CA PHE A 5 9.72 -2.51 -18.74
C PHE A 5 8.71 -3.04 -17.72
N SER A 6 7.93 -4.07 -18.07
CA SER A 6 6.94 -4.64 -17.15
C SER A 6 7.59 -5.16 -15.87
N VAL A 7 8.71 -5.88 -15.99
CA VAL A 7 9.47 -6.39 -14.84
C VAL A 7 10.05 -5.27 -13.99
N GLU A 8 10.69 -4.28 -14.62
CA GLU A 8 11.27 -3.13 -13.90
C GLU A 8 10.18 -2.29 -13.20
N PHE A 9 9.01 -2.16 -13.81
CA PHE A 9 7.88 -1.45 -13.22
C PHE A 9 7.24 -2.25 -12.07
N ASP A 10 7.07 -3.56 -12.20
CA ASP A 10 6.55 -4.38 -11.09
C ASP A 10 7.48 -4.33 -9.88
N ALA A 11 8.81 -4.38 -10.09
CA ALA A 11 9.80 -4.19 -9.03
C ALA A 11 9.69 -2.82 -8.32
N LEU A 12 9.35 -1.75 -9.07
CA LEU A 12 9.08 -0.43 -8.50
C LEU A 12 7.82 -0.46 -7.60
N VAL A 13 6.74 -1.11 -8.05
CA VAL A 13 5.51 -1.20 -7.25
C VAL A 13 5.71 -2.07 -6.01
N GLU A 14 6.45 -3.18 -6.12
CA GLU A 14 6.87 -4.00 -5.00
C GLU A 14 7.60 -3.17 -3.94
N LYS A 15 8.62 -2.40 -4.37
CA LYS A 15 9.37 -1.56 -3.43
C LYS A 15 8.51 -0.45 -2.84
N PHE A 16 7.62 0.15 -3.62
CA PHE A 16 6.67 1.15 -3.14
C PHE A 16 5.75 0.57 -2.06
N SER A 17 5.22 -0.64 -2.27
CA SER A 17 4.41 -1.37 -1.30
C SER A 17 5.18 -1.57 0.01
N GLU A 18 6.40 -2.10 -0.08
CA GLU A 18 7.26 -2.33 1.09
C GLU A 18 7.51 -1.05 1.88
N LEU A 19 7.86 0.05 1.21
CA LEU A 19 8.17 1.31 1.87
C LEU A 19 6.93 1.98 2.50
N LEU A 20 5.75 1.75 1.94
CA LEU A 20 4.51 2.36 2.42
C LEU A 20 3.85 1.55 3.53
N THR A 21 3.78 0.22 3.41
CA THR A 21 3.03 -0.65 4.32
C THR A 21 3.91 -1.58 5.13
N GLY A 22 5.17 -1.78 4.73
CA GLY A 22 6.06 -2.78 5.30
C GLY A 22 5.87 -4.17 4.69
N GLU A 23 5.02 -4.30 3.67
CA GLU A 23 4.67 -5.57 3.04
C GLU A 23 4.83 -5.48 1.52
N SER A 24 5.36 -6.55 0.90
CA SER A 24 5.57 -6.66 -0.56
C SER A 24 5.04 -7.98 -1.12
N THR A 25 4.01 -8.56 -0.47
CA THR A 25 3.36 -9.78 -0.97
C THR A 25 2.64 -9.47 -2.29
N PRO A 26 2.45 -10.46 -3.19
CA PRO A 26 1.73 -10.24 -4.44
C PRO A 26 0.33 -9.61 -4.23
N ASP A 27 -0.40 -10.07 -3.21
CA ASP A 27 -1.71 -9.49 -2.83
C ASP A 27 -1.59 -8.00 -2.43
N MET A 28 -0.58 -7.64 -1.64
CA MET A 28 -0.37 -6.26 -1.21
C MET A 28 0.02 -5.37 -2.39
N VAL A 29 0.82 -5.88 -3.33
CA VAL A 29 1.19 -5.17 -4.56
C VAL A 29 -0.05 -4.88 -5.43
N ASP A 30 -0.95 -5.85 -5.58
CA ASP A 30 -2.20 -5.66 -6.32
C ASP A 30 -3.13 -4.66 -5.63
N LYS A 31 -3.26 -4.74 -4.30
CA LYS A 31 -3.94 -3.72 -3.48
C LYS A 31 -3.34 -2.33 -3.68
N MET A 32 -2.00 -2.20 -3.79
CA MET A 32 -1.33 -0.92 -4.05
C MET A 32 -1.65 -0.36 -5.42
N LYS A 33 -1.74 -1.20 -6.45
CA LYS A 33 -2.16 -0.79 -7.79
C LYS A 33 -3.58 -0.21 -7.75
N VAL A 34 -4.52 -0.89 -7.09
CA VAL A 34 -5.92 -0.42 -6.91
C VAL A 34 -5.99 0.86 -6.09
N TRP A 35 -5.30 0.91 -4.95
CA TRP A 35 -5.28 2.09 -4.08
C TRP A 35 -4.73 3.32 -4.81
N ALA A 36 -3.62 3.15 -5.54
CA ALA A 36 -2.97 4.24 -6.26
C ALA A 36 -3.85 4.78 -7.38
N ILE A 37 -4.44 3.91 -8.21
CA ILE A 37 -5.30 4.36 -9.32
C ILE A 37 -6.59 5.00 -8.80
N TYR A 38 -7.23 4.42 -7.78
CA TYR A 38 -8.43 5.01 -7.20
C TYR A 38 -8.13 6.36 -6.55
N SER A 39 -7.03 6.47 -5.80
CA SER A 39 -6.57 7.73 -5.20
C SER A 39 -6.31 8.80 -6.27
N HIS A 40 -5.72 8.41 -7.40
CA HIS A 40 -5.53 9.30 -8.54
C HIS A 40 -6.86 9.75 -9.14
N ILE A 41 -7.76 8.82 -9.47
CA ILE A 41 -9.09 9.12 -10.05
C ILE A 41 -9.91 10.02 -9.11
N HIS A 42 -9.90 9.75 -7.81
CA HIS A 42 -10.62 10.56 -6.83
C HIS A 42 -10.11 12.01 -6.79
N LYS A 43 -8.81 12.24 -7.04
CA LYS A 43 -8.21 13.58 -7.09
C LYS A 43 -8.39 14.28 -8.43
N THR A 44 -8.24 13.56 -9.54
CA THR A 44 -8.25 14.17 -10.89
C THR A 44 -9.62 14.19 -11.55
N MET A 45 -10.50 13.25 -11.19
CA MET A 45 -11.84 13.09 -11.75
C MET A 45 -12.87 12.77 -10.65
N PRO A 46 -13.14 13.70 -9.72
CA PRO A 46 -14.04 13.46 -8.58
C PRO A 46 -15.48 13.14 -9.01
N ALA A 47 -15.97 13.72 -10.12
CA ALA A 47 -17.28 13.40 -10.66
C ALA A 47 -17.41 11.94 -11.07
N LEU A 48 -16.37 11.37 -11.71
CA LEU A 48 -16.32 9.97 -12.10
C LEU A 48 -16.28 9.05 -10.87
N ALA A 49 -15.41 9.35 -9.90
CA ALA A 49 -15.32 8.58 -8.66
C ALA A 49 -16.65 8.59 -7.88
N SER A 50 -17.33 9.75 -7.82
CA SER A 50 -18.62 9.91 -7.16
C SER A 50 -19.71 9.11 -7.85
N HIS A 51 -19.83 9.23 -9.18
CA HIS A 51 -20.80 8.46 -9.96
C HIS A 51 -20.60 6.96 -9.78
N TRP A 52 -19.36 6.48 -9.95
CA TRP A 52 -19.04 5.05 -9.78
C TRP A 52 -19.37 4.56 -8.36
N SER A 53 -19.05 5.36 -7.33
CA SER A 53 -19.32 5.04 -5.93
C SER A 53 -20.81 4.95 -5.60
N GLN A 54 -21.65 5.75 -6.26
CA GLN A 54 -23.11 5.69 -6.09
C GLN A 54 -23.69 4.46 -6.77
N SER A 55 -23.17 4.08 -7.95
CA SER A 55 -23.62 2.88 -8.67
C SER A 55 -23.10 1.57 -8.08
N HIS A 56 -22.01 1.59 -7.30
CA HIS A 56 -21.36 0.39 -6.74
C HIS A 56 -21.05 0.55 -5.23
N PRO A 57 -22.09 0.56 -4.36
CA PRO A 57 -21.92 0.83 -2.93
C PRO A 57 -21.07 -0.22 -2.21
N GLU A 58 -21.14 -1.49 -2.60
CA GLU A 58 -20.32 -2.57 -2.04
C GLU A 58 -18.84 -2.40 -2.42
N SER A 59 -18.55 -2.17 -3.70
CA SER A 59 -17.18 -1.93 -4.17
C SER A 59 -16.58 -0.67 -3.53
N ARG A 60 -17.39 0.38 -3.32
CA ARG A 60 -16.98 1.56 -2.56
C ARG A 60 -16.59 1.21 -1.12
N ALA A 61 -17.32 0.30 -0.47
CA ALA A 61 -16.98 -0.14 0.88
C ALA A 61 -15.65 -0.89 0.92
N GLU A 62 -15.36 -1.74 -0.08
CA GLU A 62 -14.07 -2.41 -0.21
C GLU A 62 -12.91 -1.43 -0.43
N ILE A 63 -13.10 -0.41 -1.29
CA ILE A 63 -12.09 0.65 -1.43
C ILE A 63 -11.86 1.38 -0.10
N ARG A 64 -12.91 1.64 0.68
CA ARG A 64 -12.75 2.26 2.00
C ARG A 64 -11.91 1.39 2.93
N LYS A 65 -12.21 0.08 3.01
CA LYS A 65 -11.43 -0.88 3.82
C LYS A 65 -9.97 -0.89 3.40
N LEU A 66 -9.70 -0.88 2.09
CA LEU A 66 -8.34 -0.80 1.55
C LEU A 66 -7.62 0.47 2.02
N PHE A 67 -8.25 1.64 1.99
CA PHE A 67 -7.63 2.87 2.51
C PHE A 67 -7.33 2.80 4.02
N GLU A 68 -8.22 2.18 4.79
CA GLU A 68 -8.03 1.96 6.23
C GLU A 68 -6.86 0.98 6.50
N GLU A 69 -6.82 -0.15 5.79
CA GLU A 69 -5.73 -1.14 5.85
C GLU A 69 -4.37 -0.50 5.57
N VAL A 70 -4.24 0.26 4.47
CA VAL A 70 -2.99 0.92 4.08
C VAL A 70 -2.55 1.95 5.10
N ARG A 71 -3.49 2.75 5.63
CA ARG A 71 -3.20 3.73 6.67
C ARG A 71 -2.68 3.05 7.93
N ASP A 72 -3.35 1.99 8.37
CA ASP A 72 -3.02 1.31 9.61
C ASP A 72 -1.66 0.59 9.50
N LEU A 73 -1.35 -0.02 8.36
CA LEU A 73 -0.03 -0.59 8.08
C LEU A 73 1.07 0.49 8.06
N ASN A 74 0.83 1.62 7.40
CA ASN A 74 1.79 2.73 7.37
C ASN A 74 2.06 3.29 8.78
N GLN A 75 1.02 3.43 9.61
CA GLN A 75 1.16 3.88 10.99
C GLN A 75 1.96 2.88 11.83
N LYS A 76 1.68 1.58 11.71
CA LYS A 76 2.45 0.51 12.37
C LYS A 76 3.92 0.52 11.95
N LEU A 77 4.20 0.69 10.67
CA LEU A 77 5.56 0.77 10.14
C LEU A 77 6.31 1.98 10.72
N LYS A 78 5.69 3.16 10.69
CA LYS A 78 6.28 4.39 11.28
C LYS A 78 6.54 4.25 12.77
N ALA A 79 5.63 3.64 13.52
CA ALA A 79 5.80 3.40 14.95
C ALA A 79 7.00 2.48 15.23
N LYS A 80 7.19 1.42 14.43
CA LYS A 80 8.37 0.54 14.52
C LYS A 80 9.68 1.27 14.17
N GLN A 81 9.66 2.17 13.19
CA GLN A 81 10.84 2.93 12.78
C GLN A 81 11.23 4.02 13.79
N GLN A 82 10.27 4.60 14.51
CA GLN A 82 10.52 5.65 15.51
C GLN A 82 10.90 5.12 16.88
N ASN A 83 10.67 3.83 17.15
CA ASN A 83 11.01 3.20 18.42
C ASN A 83 11.77 1.89 18.16
N PRO A 84 13.06 1.95 17.77
CA PRO A 84 13.91 0.77 17.80
C PRO A 84 14.09 0.43 19.28
N GLY A 85 13.26 -0.46 19.81
CA GLY A 85 13.43 -0.99 21.17
C GLY A 85 14.88 -1.46 21.36
N PRO A 86 15.41 -1.44 22.60
CA PRO A 86 16.81 -1.76 22.84
C PRO A 86 17.14 -3.09 22.17
N GLN A 87 18.08 -3.05 21.22
CA GLN A 87 18.68 -4.25 20.67
C GLN A 87 19.12 -5.07 21.87
N SER A 88 18.54 -6.25 22.03
CA SER A 88 19.08 -7.27 22.92
C SER A 88 20.49 -7.55 22.42
N GLU A 89 21.46 -6.86 22.99
CA GLU A 89 22.84 -7.31 23.10
C GLU A 89 22.80 -8.61 23.90
N ASP A 90 22.45 -9.70 23.22
CA ASP A 90 22.84 -11.04 23.62
C ASP A 90 24.34 -11.13 23.36
N ASN A 91 25.12 -10.48 24.22
CA ASN A 91 26.53 -10.73 24.35
C ASN A 91 26.68 -12.14 24.93
N GLY A 92 26.74 -13.12 24.04
CA GLY A 92 27.36 -14.39 24.36
C GLY A 92 28.84 -14.14 24.63
N GLU A 93 29.24 -14.18 25.90
CA GLU A 93 30.63 -14.39 26.28
C GLU A 93 30.71 -15.33 27.49
N ALA A 94 31.13 -16.56 27.17
CA ALA A 94 31.96 -17.52 27.89
C ALA A 94 31.69 -17.83 29.38
#